data_AF-A0A9D7TY28-F1
#
_entry.id   AF-A0A9D7TY28-F1
#
_cell.length_a   1.000
_cell.length_b   1.000
_cell.length_c   1.000
_cell.angle_alpha   90.00
_cell.angle_beta   90.00
_cell.angle_gamma   90.00
#
_symmetry.space_group_name_H-M   'P 1'
#
loop_
_entity.id
_entity.type
_entity.pdbx_description
1 polymer ?
#
loop_
_entity_poly.entity_id
_entity_poly.type
_entity_poly.pdbx_seq_one_letter_code
_entity_poly.pdbx_strand_id
1 'polypeptide(L)'
;MNYLKFTLFLFLLVNATLIFAQKDSAAKKIKVKTYPFAKIDTTKGYNPRIAVIRSAIAPGWGQITNKKYWKLPIVYGALGTTTYIFFRNVKQFKDANAAFKNASDNDPTNDYQIPEPYYSVRNQPDRIKSFRNEVRQNVDYSVLFFIFFWGLNVADAAVDAHLKTFDVSDDLSLHIKPGYSELAKTNGVSLVLKIGK
;
A
#
# COMPACT_ATOMS: atom_id res chain seq x y z
N MET A 1 15.00 19.97 21.74
CA MET A 1 13.79 19.30 22.28
C MET A 1 12.46 19.80 21.68
N ASN A 2 12.48 20.60 20.59
CA ASN A 2 11.26 21.21 20.03
C ASN A 2 10.73 20.48 18.78
N TYR A 3 11.58 19.76 18.03
CA TYR A 3 11.17 19.02 16.84
C TYR A 3 10.38 17.76 17.17
N LEU A 4 10.69 17.08 18.29
CA LEU A 4 9.95 15.88 18.73
C LEU A 4 8.51 16.22 19.15
N LYS A 5 8.29 17.39 19.76
CA LYS A 5 6.94 17.88 20.11
C LYS A 5 6.18 18.33 18.86
N PHE A 6 6.87 18.93 17.89
CA PHE A 6 6.27 19.35 16.62
C PHE A 6 5.85 18.16 15.76
N THR A 7 6.68 17.11 15.68
CA THR A 7 6.32 15.87 14.96
C THR A 7 5.22 15.09 15.67
N LEU A 8 5.19 15.06 17.01
CA LEU A 8 4.10 14.44 17.77
C LEU A 8 2.77 15.20 17.58
N PHE A 9 2.82 16.54 17.52
CA PHE A 9 1.66 17.39 17.30
C PHE A 9 1.10 17.26 15.87
N LEU A 10 1.99 17.17 14.86
CA LEU A 10 1.58 16.92 13.47
C LEU A 10 0.96 15.53 13.30
N PHE A 11 1.48 14.52 14.02
CA PHE A 11 0.92 13.16 14.03
C PHE A 11 -0.45 13.10 14.72
N LEU A 12 -0.69 13.89 15.76
CA LEU A 12 -1.99 14.00 16.45
C LEU A 12 -3.05 14.71 15.60
N LEU A 13 -2.69 15.73 14.82
CA LEU A 13 -3.61 16.45 13.94
C LEU A 13 -4.10 15.61 12.75
N VAL A 14 -3.27 14.70 12.22
CA VAL A 14 -3.65 13.80 11.12
C VAL A 14 -4.63 12.70 11.56
N ASN A 15 -4.58 12.29 12.84
CA ASN A 15 -5.50 11.28 13.39
C ASN A 15 -6.86 11.88 13.80
N ALA A 16 -6.94 13.19 14.10
CA ALA A 16 -8.17 13.84 14.54
C ALA A 16 -9.23 13.96 13.42
N THR A 17 -8.85 13.93 12.15
CA THR A 17 -9.78 14.06 11.01
C THR A 17 -10.40 12.74 10.53
N LEU A 18 -10.12 11.62 11.19
CA LEU A 18 -10.71 10.30 10.86
C LEU A 18 -11.97 9.97 11.68
N ILE A 19 -12.45 10.87 12.53
CA ILE A 19 -13.70 10.67 13.28
C ILE A 19 -14.87 11.25 12.49
N PHE A 20 -15.24 10.59 11.39
CA PHE A 20 -16.62 10.65 10.91
C PHE A 20 -17.36 9.45 11.50
N ALA A 21 -17.99 9.70 12.64
CA ALA A 21 -19.03 8.83 13.18
C ALA A 21 -20.21 8.81 12.19
N GLN A 22 -20.47 7.66 11.58
CA GLN A 22 -21.69 7.47 10.81
C GLN A 22 -22.86 7.32 11.78
N LYS A 23 -23.73 8.34 11.82
CA LYS A 23 -24.99 8.36 12.57
C LYS A 23 -25.87 7.16 12.21
N ASP A 24 -26.40 6.51 13.25
CA ASP A 24 -27.53 5.58 13.16
C ASP A 24 -28.73 6.30 12.50
N SER A 25 -29.14 5.80 11.34
CA SER A 25 -30.47 6.10 10.79
C SER A 25 -31.47 5.16 11.46
N ALA A 26 -32.33 5.74 12.28
CA ALA A 26 -33.43 5.08 12.97
C ALA A 26 -34.26 4.16 12.05
N ALA A 27 -34.56 3.00 12.61
CA ALA A 27 -35.55 1.99 12.23
C ALA A 27 -36.52 2.35 11.08
N LYS A 28 -36.23 1.82 9.88
CA LYS A 28 -37.27 1.50 8.90
C LYS A 28 -37.52 0.00 8.96
N LYS A 29 -38.71 -0.42 9.41
CA LYS A 29 -39.14 -1.83 9.36
C LYS A 29 -39.20 -2.27 7.89
N ILE A 30 -38.15 -2.91 7.41
CA ILE A 30 -38.11 -3.52 6.07
C ILE A 30 -38.83 -4.87 6.17
N LYS A 31 -39.92 -5.04 5.41
CA LYS A 31 -40.51 -6.35 5.14
C LYS A 31 -39.45 -7.23 4.50
N VAL A 32 -38.94 -8.21 5.24
CA VAL A 32 -37.99 -9.21 4.73
C VAL A 32 -38.73 -10.08 3.72
N LYS A 33 -38.53 -9.80 2.42
CA LYS A 33 -38.73 -10.81 1.39
C LYS A 33 -37.52 -11.74 1.47
N THR A 34 -37.74 -12.95 1.96
CA THR A 34 -36.76 -14.04 1.88
C THR A 34 -36.56 -14.38 0.41
N TYR A 35 -35.54 -13.81 -0.21
CA TYR A 35 -35.01 -14.35 -1.45
C TYR A 35 -34.13 -15.54 -1.08
N PRO A 36 -34.30 -16.72 -1.72
CA PRO A 36 -33.32 -17.78 -1.56
C PRO A 36 -31.97 -17.20 -1.95
N PHE A 37 -30.99 -17.31 -1.06
CA PHE A 37 -29.62 -16.89 -1.33
C PHE A 37 -29.09 -17.82 -2.42
N ALA A 38 -29.34 -17.49 -3.69
CA ALA A 38 -28.62 -18.06 -4.79
C ALA A 38 -27.15 -17.76 -4.49
N LYS A 39 -26.35 -18.81 -4.22
CA LYS A 39 -24.90 -18.67 -4.15
C LYS A 39 -24.48 -17.99 -5.44
N ILE A 40 -24.11 -16.72 -5.36
CA ILE A 40 -23.50 -16.02 -6.48
C ILE A 40 -22.14 -16.67 -6.62
N ASP A 41 -22.05 -17.59 -7.56
CA ASP A 41 -20.81 -18.26 -7.91
C ASP A 41 -19.86 -17.25 -8.54
N THR A 42 -19.04 -16.62 -7.70
CA THR A 42 -18.00 -15.65 -8.09
C THR A 42 -16.81 -16.34 -8.78
N THR A 43 -16.81 -17.66 -8.92
CA THR A 43 -15.73 -18.40 -9.59
C THR A 43 -15.80 -18.32 -11.11
N LYS A 44 -16.92 -17.84 -11.68
CA LYS A 44 -17.06 -17.72 -13.13
C LYS A 44 -16.38 -16.46 -13.67
N GLY A 45 -15.05 -16.53 -13.79
CA GLY A 45 -14.23 -15.56 -14.53
C GLY A 45 -12.97 -15.04 -13.82
N TYR A 46 -12.63 -15.52 -12.62
CA TYR A 46 -11.43 -15.06 -11.91
C TYR A 46 -10.18 -15.86 -12.34
N ASN A 47 -9.30 -15.22 -13.11
CA ASN A 47 -8.02 -15.80 -13.50
C ASN A 47 -6.88 -15.16 -12.68
N PRO A 48 -6.25 -15.88 -11.73
CA PRO A 48 -5.19 -15.37 -10.87
C PRO A 48 -3.98 -14.85 -11.65
N ARG A 49 -3.64 -15.49 -12.77
CA ARG A 49 -2.51 -15.07 -13.63
C ARG A 49 -2.80 -13.72 -14.27
N ILE A 50 -4.05 -13.45 -14.67
CA ILE A 50 -4.45 -12.16 -15.23
C ILE A 50 -4.46 -11.07 -14.15
N ALA A 51 -4.85 -11.37 -12.90
CA ALA A 51 -4.80 -10.42 -11.79
C ALA A 51 -3.35 -10.03 -11.42
N VAL A 52 -2.42 -10.98 -11.44
CA VAL A 52 -0.98 -10.76 -11.21
C VAL A 52 -0.38 -9.94 -12.36
N ILE A 53 -0.65 -10.31 -13.62
CA ILE A 53 -0.15 -9.56 -14.79
C ILE A 53 -0.73 -8.14 -14.83
N ARG A 54 -2.01 -7.95 -14.49
CA ARG A 54 -2.63 -6.60 -14.43
C ARG A 54 -2.11 -5.76 -13.26
N SER A 55 -1.76 -6.37 -12.13
CA SER A 55 -1.09 -5.68 -11.00
C SER A 55 0.34 -5.28 -11.32
N ALA A 56 1.00 -6.01 -12.22
CA ALA A 56 2.34 -5.70 -12.70
C ALA A 56 2.36 -4.51 -13.68
N ILE A 57 1.29 -4.28 -14.45
CA ILE A 57 1.22 -3.24 -15.49
C ILE A 57 0.81 -1.87 -14.92
N ALA A 58 -0.06 -1.83 -13.90
CA ALA A 58 -0.42 -0.59 -13.21
C ALA A 58 -0.47 -0.84 -11.69
N PRO A 59 0.37 -0.18 -10.88
CA PRO A 59 0.38 -0.38 -9.44
C PRO A 59 -1.02 -0.10 -8.87
N GLY A 60 -1.62 -1.11 -8.22
CA GLY A 60 -2.95 -1.03 -7.59
C GLY A 60 -4.11 -1.69 -8.34
N TRP A 61 -3.97 -2.15 -9.60
CA TRP A 61 -5.10 -2.76 -10.33
C TRP A 61 -5.65 -4.05 -9.67
N GLY A 62 -4.79 -4.86 -9.04
CA GLY A 62 -5.21 -6.07 -8.30
C GLY A 62 -5.96 -5.78 -6.99
N GLN A 63 -5.66 -4.65 -6.34
CA GLN A 63 -6.33 -4.25 -5.11
C GLN A 63 -7.78 -3.79 -5.38
N ILE A 64 -8.02 -3.17 -6.55
CA ILE A 64 -9.36 -2.81 -7.05
C ILE A 64 -10.20 -4.07 -7.31
N THR A 65 -9.62 -5.08 -7.98
CA THR A 65 -10.33 -6.36 -8.20
C THR A 65 -10.64 -7.10 -6.90
N ASN A 66 -9.88 -6.84 -5.84
CA ASN A 66 -10.10 -7.42 -4.52
C ASN A 66 -10.96 -6.58 -3.57
N LYS A 67 -11.47 -5.40 -3.98
CA LYS A 67 -12.20 -4.42 -3.15
C LYS A 67 -11.43 -3.95 -1.90
N LYS A 68 -10.11 -4.17 -1.82
CA LYS A 68 -9.27 -3.78 -0.67
C LYS A 68 -8.62 -2.41 -0.90
N TYR A 69 -9.44 -1.37 -1.06
CA TYR A 69 -8.99 -0.02 -1.39
C TYR A 69 -8.12 0.64 -0.32
N TRP A 70 -8.26 0.21 0.94
CA TRP A 70 -7.50 0.78 2.06
C TRP A 70 -5.99 0.53 1.96
N LYS A 71 -5.55 -0.48 1.20
CA LYS A 71 -4.11 -0.76 0.95
C LYS A 71 -3.48 0.17 -0.08
N LEU A 72 -4.29 0.84 -0.90
CA LEU A 72 -3.81 1.68 -2.01
C LEU A 72 -2.97 2.88 -1.52
N PRO A 73 -3.38 3.66 -0.50
CA PRO A 73 -2.57 4.78 -0.02
C PRO A 73 -1.16 4.37 0.42
N ILE A 74 -1.00 3.16 0.98
CA ILE A 74 0.30 2.65 1.42
C ILE A 74 1.19 2.34 0.21
N VAL A 75 0.64 1.64 -0.80
CA VAL A 75 1.38 1.29 -2.02
C VAL A 75 1.77 2.53 -2.81
N TYR A 76 0.82 3.44 -3.03
CA TYR A 76 1.07 4.70 -3.71
C TYR A 76 2.02 5.60 -2.92
N GLY A 77 1.96 5.57 -1.58
CA GLY A 77 2.91 6.25 -0.71
C GLY A 77 4.34 5.73 -0.91
N ALA A 78 4.53 4.41 -0.89
CA ALA A 78 5.84 3.79 -1.04
C ALA A 78 6.43 4.01 -2.46
N LEU A 79 5.65 3.70 -3.50
CA LEU A 79 6.09 3.88 -4.88
C LEU A 79 6.25 5.36 -5.23
N GLY A 80 5.30 6.21 -4.83
CA GLY A 80 5.36 7.66 -5.06
C GLY A 80 6.57 8.30 -4.37
N THR A 81 6.87 7.92 -3.13
CA THR A 81 8.04 8.43 -2.40
C THR A 81 9.34 8.03 -3.08
N THR A 82 9.49 6.75 -3.46
CA THR A 82 10.71 6.28 -4.14
C THR A 82 10.89 6.91 -5.52
N THR A 83 9.81 7.07 -6.29
CA THR A 83 9.83 7.79 -7.56
C THR A 83 10.21 9.27 -7.39
N TYR A 84 9.66 9.96 -6.38
CA TYR A 84 10.03 11.35 -6.10
C TYR A 84 11.53 11.48 -5.75
N ILE A 85 12.03 10.60 -4.88
CA ILE A 85 13.45 10.57 -4.50
C ILE A 85 14.33 10.31 -5.73
N PHE A 86 13.93 9.39 -6.62
CA PHE A 86 14.65 9.12 -7.86
C PHE A 86 14.79 10.37 -8.73
N PHE A 87 13.69 11.07 -9.02
CA PHE A 87 13.75 12.29 -9.85
C PHE A 87 14.59 13.38 -9.20
N ARG A 88 14.48 13.55 -7.88
CA ARG A 88 15.30 14.50 -7.12
C ARG A 88 16.79 14.17 -7.23
N ASN A 89 17.16 12.90 -7.04
CA ASN A 89 18.55 12.45 -7.13
C ASN A 89 19.09 12.56 -8.56
N VAL A 90 18.28 12.24 -9.59
CA VAL A 90 18.67 12.40 -11.01
C VAL A 90 18.93 13.87 -11.34
N LYS A 91 18.04 14.78 -10.91
CA LYS A 91 18.24 16.22 -11.10
C LYS A 91 19.53 16.67 -10.42
N GLN A 92 19.72 16.29 -9.16
CA GLN A 92 20.90 16.66 -8.39
C GLN A 92 22.20 16.10 -8.99
N PHE A 93 22.17 14.87 -9.52
CA PHE A 93 23.29 14.28 -10.24
C PHE A 93 23.64 15.08 -11.50
N LYS A 94 22.64 15.50 -12.29
CA LYS A 94 22.85 16.33 -13.48
C LYS A 94 23.48 17.68 -13.11
N ASP A 95 22.93 18.34 -12.09
CA ASP A 95 23.43 19.63 -11.61
C ASP A 95 24.89 19.50 -11.10
N ALA A 96 25.17 18.48 -10.28
CA ALA A 96 26.51 18.22 -9.76
C ALA A 96 27.52 17.82 -10.86
N ASN A 97 27.06 17.08 -11.89
CA ASN A 97 27.91 16.69 -13.01
C ASN A 97 28.27 17.87 -13.91
N ALA A 98 27.32 18.76 -14.19
CA ALA A 98 27.56 20.00 -14.91
C ALA A 98 28.50 20.92 -14.11
N ALA A 99 28.25 21.10 -12.81
CA ALA A 99 29.10 21.87 -11.92
C ALA A 99 30.54 21.32 -11.88
N PHE A 100 30.71 20.00 -11.76
CA PHE A 100 32.03 19.37 -11.76
C PHE A 100 32.79 19.59 -13.08
N LYS A 101 32.08 19.51 -14.22
CA LYS A 101 32.67 19.72 -15.55
C LYS A 101 33.26 21.13 -15.64
N ASN A 102 32.48 22.14 -15.26
CA ASN A 102 32.90 23.54 -15.33
C ASN A 102 33.96 23.86 -14.25
N ALA A 103 33.83 23.32 -13.04
CA ALA A 103 34.85 23.53 -11.99
C ALA A 103 36.22 22.87 -12.30
N SER A 104 36.27 21.93 -13.25
CA SER A 104 37.49 21.20 -13.62
C SER A 104 38.07 21.62 -14.98
N ASP A 105 37.45 22.57 -15.68
CA ASP A 105 37.86 22.98 -17.03
C ASP A 105 39.03 23.99 -17.05
N ASN A 106 39.44 24.50 -15.88
CA ASN A 106 40.47 25.53 -15.69
C ASN A 106 40.15 26.87 -16.39
N ASP A 107 38.89 27.11 -16.75
CA ASP A 107 38.43 28.34 -17.40
C ASP A 107 37.43 29.07 -16.47
N PRO A 108 37.89 30.09 -15.72
CA PRO A 108 37.03 30.85 -14.80
C PRO A 108 35.87 31.57 -15.50
N THR A 109 35.92 31.73 -16.83
CA THR A 109 34.82 32.36 -17.57
C THR A 109 33.57 31.50 -17.58
N ASN A 110 33.65 30.20 -17.29
CA ASN A 110 32.48 29.30 -17.23
C ASN A 110 31.88 29.17 -15.82
N ASP A 111 32.50 29.76 -14.80
CA ASP A 111 32.08 29.65 -13.40
C ASP A 111 30.65 30.17 -13.15
N TYR A 112 30.17 31.13 -13.96
CA TYR A 112 28.81 31.67 -13.85
C TYR A 112 27.72 30.62 -14.13
N GLN A 113 28.07 29.51 -14.78
CA GLN A 113 27.15 28.41 -15.07
C GLN A 113 27.02 27.41 -13.92
N ILE A 114 27.84 27.52 -12.87
CA ILE A 114 27.82 26.61 -11.73
C ILE A 114 26.71 27.05 -10.76
N PRO A 115 25.64 26.27 -10.56
CA PRO A 115 24.57 26.65 -9.65
C PRO A 115 24.99 26.47 -8.18
N GLU A 116 24.40 27.25 -7.28
CA GLU A 116 24.50 26.98 -5.84
C GLU A 116 23.83 25.63 -5.49
N PRO A 117 24.36 24.87 -4.50
CA PRO A 117 25.45 25.21 -3.58
C PRO A 117 26.87 24.94 -4.13
N TYR A 118 27.02 24.46 -5.37
CA TYR A 118 28.31 24.00 -5.90
C TYR A 118 29.29 25.14 -6.15
N TYR A 119 28.80 26.34 -6.43
CA TYR A 119 29.62 27.52 -6.67
C TYR A 119 30.51 27.88 -5.46
N SER A 120 29.97 27.73 -4.25
CA SER A 120 30.71 27.97 -2.99
C SER A 120 31.98 27.11 -2.83
N VAL A 121 32.02 25.94 -3.49
CA VAL A 121 33.12 24.97 -3.42
C VAL A 121 33.78 24.74 -4.78
N ARG A 122 33.59 25.63 -5.76
CA ARG A 122 34.10 25.47 -7.14
C ARG A 122 35.62 25.30 -7.22
N ASN A 123 36.37 25.95 -6.33
CA ASN A 123 37.83 25.83 -6.23
C ASN A 123 38.29 24.47 -5.67
N GLN A 124 37.36 23.57 -5.33
CA GLN A 124 37.60 22.25 -4.76
C GLN A 124 36.85 21.18 -5.58
N PRO A 125 37.22 20.97 -6.86
CA PRO A 125 36.48 20.10 -7.78
C PRO A 125 36.35 18.65 -7.27
N ASP A 126 37.30 18.16 -6.48
CA ASP A 126 37.23 16.83 -5.85
C ASP A 126 36.07 16.68 -4.86
N ARG A 127 35.66 17.76 -4.18
CA ARG A 127 34.46 17.73 -3.31
C ARG A 127 33.21 17.56 -4.15
N ILE A 128 33.09 18.31 -5.25
CA ILE A 128 31.95 18.23 -6.17
C ILE A 128 31.91 16.84 -6.82
N LYS A 129 33.06 16.28 -7.20
CA LYS A 129 33.20 14.91 -7.74
C LYS A 129 32.70 13.86 -6.76
N SER A 130 33.12 13.97 -5.49
CA SER A 130 32.75 13.02 -4.44
C SER A 130 31.24 13.05 -4.20
N PHE A 131 30.68 14.25 -4.08
CA PHE A 131 29.25 14.46 -3.96
C PHE A 131 28.45 13.93 -5.17
N ARG A 132 28.91 14.24 -6.39
CA ARG A 132 28.30 13.71 -7.62
C ARG A 132 28.26 12.18 -7.62
N ASN A 133 29.33 11.53 -7.19
CA ASN A 133 29.40 10.06 -7.11
C ASN A 133 28.44 9.50 -6.06
N GLU A 134 28.31 10.16 -4.90
CA GLU A 134 27.33 9.80 -3.87
C GLU A 134 25.90 9.91 -4.40
N VAL A 135 25.57 11.01 -5.07
CA VAL A 135 24.23 11.21 -5.64
C VAL A 135 23.94 10.21 -6.76
N ARG A 136 24.95 9.83 -7.56
CA ARG A 136 24.83 8.74 -8.54
C ARG A 136 24.43 7.43 -7.86
N GLN A 137 25.12 7.07 -6.79
CA GLN A 137 24.79 5.88 -6.02
C GLN A 137 23.37 5.95 -5.42
N ASN A 138 22.95 7.14 -4.98
CA ASN A 138 21.60 7.37 -4.49
C ASN A 138 20.52 7.22 -5.57
N VAL A 139 20.85 7.46 -6.85
CA VAL A 139 19.95 7.11 -7.97
C VAL A 139 19.79 5.60 -8.05
N ASP A 140 20.89 4.85 -8.03
CA ASP A 140 20.86 3.38 -8.07
C ASP A 140 20.05 2.80 -6.89
N TYR A 141 20.26 3.32 -5.68
CA TYR A 141 19.46 2.94 -4.51
C TYR A 141 17.98 3.25 -4.67
N SER A 142 17.61 4.43 -5.19
CA SER A 142 16.20 4.76 -5.39
C SER A 142 15.50 3.82 -6.37
N VAL A 143 16.20 3.34 -7.41
CA VAL A 143 15.70 2.31 -8.33
C VAL A 143 15.55 0.96 -7.62
N LEU A 144 16.54 0.55 -6.82
CA LEU A 144 16.46 -0.69 -6.05
C LEU A 144 15.29 -0.69 -5.07
N PHE A 145 15.08 0.40 -4.33
CA PHE A 145 13.94 0.53 -3.42
C PHE A 145 12.61 0.55 -4.17
N PHE A 146 12.54 1.20 -5.34
CA PHE A 146 11.34 1.17 -6.18
C PHE A 146 10.99 -0.27 -6.59
N ILE A 147 11.97 -1.03 -7.10
CA ILE A 147 11.79 -2.45 -7.47
C ILE A 147 11.39 -3.28 -6.25
N PHE A 148 12.01 -3.05 -5.09
CA PHE A 148 11.67 -3.74 -3.85
C PHE A 148 10.20 -3.52 -3.44
N PHE A 149 9.74 -2.27 -3.38
CA PHE A 149 8.34 -1.97 -3.03
C PHE A 149 7.35 -2.44 -4.09
N TRP A 150 7.72 -2.37 -5.37
CA TRP A 150 6.92 -2.94 -6.45
C TRP A 150 6.80 -4.46 -6.31
N GLY A 151 7.89 -5.15 -6.00
CA GLY A 151 7.90 -6.59 -5.74
C GLY A 151 7.04 -6.97 -4.54
N LEU A 152 7.12 -6.23 -3.43
CA LEU A 152 6.24 -6.42 -2.26
C LEU A 152 4.77 -6.24 -2.61
N ASN A 153 4.43 -5.25 -3.45
CA ASN A 153 3.06 -5.04 -3.91
C ASN A 153 2.53 -6.24 -4.70
N VAL A 154 3.35 -6.79 -5.62
CA VAL A 154 2.98 -7.98 -6.40
C VAL A 154 2.82 -9.20 -5.51
N ALA A 155 3.73 -9.40 -4.54
CA ALA A 155 3.67 -10.51 -3.60
C ALA A 155 2.42 -10.45 -2.71
N ASP A 156 2.09 -9.28 -2.13
CA ASP A 156 0.86 -9.09 -1.34
C ASP A 156 -0.40 -9.41 -2.14
N ALA A 157 -0.46 -8.97 -3.41
CA ALA A 157 -1.58 -9.27 -4.29
C ALA A 157 -1.69 -10.76 -4.63
N ALA A 158 -0.56 -11.45 -4.82
CA ALA A 158 -0.53 -12.89 -5.09
C ALA A 158 -1.01 -13.71 -3.89
N VAL A 159 -0.56 -13.36 -2.67
CA VAL A 159 -1.02 -14.00 -1.42
C VAL A 159 -2.53 -13.77 -1.23
N ASP A 160 -3.00 -12.52 -1.37
CA ASP A 160 -4.42 -12.20 -1.28
C ASP A 160 -5.27 -12.98 -2.30
N ALA A 161 -4.76 -13.17 -3.52
CA ALA A 161 -5.45 -13.93 -4.56
C ALA A 161 -5.52 -15.43 -4.22
N HIS A 162 -4.44 -16.01 -3.69
CA HIS A 162 -4.40 -17.42 -3.31
C HIS A 162 -5.29 -17.71 -2.09
N LEU A 163 -5.34 -16.79 -1.13
CA LEU A 163 -6.21 -16.91 0.04
C LEU A 163 -7.69 -16.77 -0.29
N LYS A 164 -8.05 -16.05 -1.36
CA LYS A 164 -9.46 -15.90 -1.78
C LYS A 164 -10.10 -17.17 -2.33
N THR A 165 -9.31 -18.15 -2.77
CA THR A 165 -9.83 -19.43 -3.27
C THR A 165 -10.01 -20.47 -2.15
N PHE A 166 -9.56 -20.18 -0.92
CA PHE A 166 -9.85 -21.05 0.22
C PHE A 166 -11.27 -20.81 0.72
N ASP A 167 -12.00 -21.91 0.92
CA ASP A 167 -13.34 -21.87 1.49
C ASP A 167 -13.24 -21.63 3.01
N VAL A 168 -13.50 -20.39 3.43
CA VAL A 168 -13.64 -20.01 4.84
C VAL A 168 -15.14 -19.90 5.15
N SER A 169 -15.92 -20.91 4.78
CA SER A 169 -17.34 -20.96 5.12
C SER A 169 -17.49 -21.20 6.63
N ASP A 170 -18.10 -20.24 7.34
CA ASP A 170 -18.64 -20.43 8.68
C ASP A 170 -19.89 -21.35 8.64
N ASP A 171 -19.79 -22.55 8.06
CA ASP A 171 -20.87 -23.54 8.12
C ASP A 171 -20.97 -24.20 9.51
N LEU A 172 -20.25 -23.66 10.50
CA LEU A 172 -20.42 -23.96 11.91
C LEU A 172 -21.63 -23.20 12.45
N SER A 173 -22.80 -23.83 12.36
CA SER A 173 -24.07 -23.28 12.85
C SER A 173 -24.56 -24.07 14.06
N LEU A 174 -24.83 -23.36 15.16
CA LEU A 174 -25.45 -23.91 16.35
C LEU A 174 -26.95 -23.62 16.31
N HIS A 175 -27.76 -24.67 16.19
CA HIS A 175 -29.22 -24.56 16.21
C HIS A 175 -29.77 -25.04 17.55
N ILE A 176 -30.60 -24.21 18.17
CA ILE A 176 -31.37 -24.57 19.36
C ILE A 176 -32.72 -25.12 18.90
N LYS A 177 -33.03 -26.39 19.21
CA LYS A 177 -34.32 -27.01 18.89
C LYS A 177 -35.03 -27.40 20.19
N PRO A 178 -36.20 -26.81 20.50
CA PRO A 178 -37.07 -27.35 21.54
C PRO A 178 -37.68 -28.67 21.03
N GLY A 179 -37.68 -29.70 21.85
CA GLY A 179 -38.17 -31.02 21.48
C GLY A 179 -38.46 -31.90 22.69
N TYR A 180 -39.25 -32.95 22.46
CA TYR A 180 -39.51 -33.96 23.48
C TYR A 180 -38.42 -35.02 23.43
N SER A 181 -37.71 -35.23 24.54
CA SER A 181 -36.70 -36.29 24.63
C SER A 181 -37.38 -37.58 25.05
N GLU A 182 -37.56 -38.51 24.10
CA GLU A 182 -38.15 -39.83 24.39
C GLU A 182 -37.33 -40.62 25.41
N LEU A 183 -36.01 -40.44 25.42
CA LEU A 183 -35.07 -41.07 26.35
C LEU A 183 -35.23 -40.59 27.80
N ALA A 184 -35.59 -39.32 28.00
CA ALA A 184 -35.75 -38.72 29.33
C ALA A 184 -37.22 -38.54 29.75
N LYS A 185 -38.18 -38.76 28.85
CA LYS A 185 -39.62 -38.48 29.02
C LYS A 185 -39.92 -37.05 29.51
N THR A 186 -39.17 -36.07 29.03
CA THR A 186 -39.32 -34.66 29.40
C THR A 186 -39.21 -33.72 28.20
N ASN A 187 -39.85 -32.56 28.31
CA ASN A 187 -39.64 -31.46 27.38
C ASN A 187 -38.24 -30.90 27.61
N GLY A 188 -37.42 -30.86 26.55
CA GLY A 188 -36.03 -30.43 26.63
C GLY A 188 -35.65 -29.47 25.51
N VAL A 189 -34.45 -28.90 25.64
CA VAL A 189 -33.82 -28.09 24.62
C VAL A 189 -32.59 -28.84 24.14
N SER A 190 -32.51 -29.09 22.83
CA SER A 190 -31.36 -29.75 22.21
C SER A 190 -30.51 -28.74 21.46
N LEU A 191 -29.20 -28.81 21.68
CA LEU A 191 -28.19 -28.08 20.92
C LEU A 191 -27.75 -28.96 19.74
N VAL A 192 -28.02 -28.52 18.52
CA VAL A 192 -27.59 -29.21 17.30
C VAL A 192 -26.45 -28.41 16.69
N LEU A 193 -25.24 -28.97 16.77
CA LEU A 193 -24.08 -28.44 16.08
C LEU A 193 -24.05 -29.02 14.66
N LYS A 194 -24.19 -28.16 13.65
CA LYS A 194 -23.86 -28.54 12.28
C LYS A 194 -22.41 -28.13 12.02
N ILE A 195 -21.61 -29.10 11.60
CA ILE A 195 -20.26 -28.89 11.11
C ILE A 195 -20.34 -29.04 9.59
N GLY A 196 -19.72 -28.11 8.86
CA GLY A 196 -19.63 -28.14 7.39
C GLY A 196 -19.10 -29.48 6.86
N LYS A 197 -19.37 -29.76 5.58
CA LYS A 197 -19.00 -31.02 4.93
C LYS A 197 -17.54 -31.42 5.09
#